data_AF-A0A354EC15-F1
#
_entry.id   AF-A0A354EC15-F1
#
_cell.length_a   1.000
_cell.length_b   1.000
_cell.length_c   1.000
_cell.angle_alpha   90.00
_cell.angle_beta   90.00
_cell.angle_gamma   90.00
#
_symmetry.space_group_name_H-M   'P 1'
#
loop_
_entity.id
_entity.type
_entity.pdbx_description
1 polymer ?
#
loop_
_entity_poly.entity_id
_entity_poly.type
_entity_poly.pdbx_seq_one_letter_code
_entity_poly.pdbx_strand_id
1 'polypeptide(L)'
;EYQQLLMKTVRQLPSVAKHVNVLQHLMGYFKKHLEADEKQEMLELIEQYRHGQVPINIPITLINHFVRKYRPPYLAEQLYLHPHPMELHLRTGR
;
A
#
# COMPACT_ATOMS: atom_id res chain seq x y z
N GLU A 1 4.01 17.74 2.59
CA GLU A 1 3.43 17.86 3.94
C GLU A 1 2.09 17.12 4.12
N TYR A 2 1.15 17.20 3.17
CA TYR A 2 -0.14 16.48 3.25
C TYR A 2 -0.02 14.93 3.29
N GLN A 3 1.01 14.39 2.64
CA GLN A 3 1.25 12.94 2.53
C GLN A 3 1.63 12.27 3.87
N GLN A 4 2.42 12.95 4.71
CA GLN A 4 2.78 12.43 6.03
C GLN A 4 1.57 12.43 6.98
N LEU A 5 0.67 13.42 6.83
CA LEU A 5 -0.56 13.48 7.63
C LEU A 5 -1.48 12.31 7.28
N LEU A 6 -1.65 12.01 5.98
CA LEU A 6 -2.48 10.89 5.50
C LEU A 6 -1.95 9.55 6.04
N MET A 7 -0.63 9.34 6.01
CA MET A 7 0.05 8.13 6.53
C MET A 7 -0.06 8.01 8.07
N LYS A 8 -0.03 9.13 8.80
CA LYS A 8 -0.14 9.16 10.26
C LYS A 8 -1.58 9.01 10.78
N THR A 9 -2.59 9.38 9.98
CA THR A 9 -4.01 9.39 10.40
C THR A 9 -4.79 8.11 10.05
N VAL A 10 -4.15 7.05 9.55
CA VAL A 10 -4.79 5.75 9.24
C VAL A 10 -5.26 4.97 10.49
N ARG A 11 -5.48 5.64 11.63
CA ARG A 11 -6.04 5.02 12.85
C ARG A 11 -7.56 4.86 12.84
N GLN A 12 -8.27 5.52 11.91
CA GLN A 12 -9.69 5.29 11.67
C GLN A 12 -9.84 4.48 10.39
N LEU A 13 -10.58 3.36 10.43
CA LEU A 13 -10.94 2.50 9.30
C LEU A 13 -11.03 3.29 7.98
N PRO A 14 -9.96 3.37 7.19
CA PRO A 14 -9.97 4.19 6.00
C PRO A 14 -10.81 3.48 4.92
N SER A 15 -11.51 4.26 4.09
CA SER A 15 -12.24 3.68 2.96
C SER A 15 -11.27 3.07 1.94
N VAL A 16 -11.78 2.17 1.09
CA VAL A 16 -11.02 1.60 -0.04
C VAL A 16 -10.36 2.68 -0.88
N ALA A 17 -11.06 3.79 -1.16
CA ALA A 17 -10.51 4.92 -1.91
C ALA A 17 -9.30 5.56 -1.21
N LYS A 18 -9.33 5.71 0.11
CA LYS A 18 -8.17 6.22 0.88
C LYS A 18 -6.99 5.27 0.79
N HIS A 19 -7.22 3.96 0.92
CA HIS A 19 -6.18 2.96 0.75
C HIS A 19 -5.57 2.97 -0.66
N VAL A 20 -6.39 3.02 -1.71
CA VAL A 20 -5.91 3.11 -3.10
C VAL A 20 -5.02 4.33 -3.29
N ASN A 21 -5.43 5.50 -2.80
CA ASN A 21 -4.63 6.73 -2.88
C ASN A 21 -3.27 6.57 -2.17
N VAL A 22 -3.26 5.93 -0.99
CA VAL A 22 -2.03 5.63 -0.25
C VAL A 22 -1.12 4.69 -1.04
N LEU A 23 -1.66 3.59 -1.57
CA LEU A 23 -0.90 2.60 -2.34
C LEU A 23 -0.29 3.21 -3.61
N GLN A 24 -1.06 3.99 -4.36
CA GLN A 24 -0.58 4.71 -5.55
C GLN A 24 0.53 5.71 -5.19
N HIS A 25 0.38 6.40 -4.06
CA HIS A 25 1.41 7.31 -3.58
C HIS A 25 2.71 6.57 -3.21
N LEU A 26 2.61 5.43 -2.51
CA LEU A 26 3.74 4.56 -2.17
C LEU A 26 4.46 4.06 -3.43
N MET A 27 3.70 3.60 -4.43
CA MET A 27 4.24 3.20 -5.74
C MET A 27 5.05 4.33 -6.40
N GLY A 28 4.63 5.59 -6.23
CA GLY A 28 5.33 6.76 -6.74
C GLY A 28 6.79 6.90 -6.27
N TYR A 29 7.14 6.40 -5.08
CA TYR A 29 8.52 6.39 -4.59
C TYR A 29 9.42 5.45 -5.39
N PHE A 30 8.86 4.39 -5.98
CA PHE A 30 9.61 3.40 -6.74
C PHE A 30 9.58 3.67 -8.25
N LYS A 31 9.00 4.78 -8.71
CA LYS A 31 8.82 5.06 -10.15
C LYS A 31 10.11 5.01 -10.98
N LYS A 32 11.26 5.31 -10.37
CA LYS A 32 12.59 5.28 -11.01
C LYS A 32 13.33 3.95 -10.81
N HIS A 33 12.78 3.05 -9.99
CA HIS A 33 13.39 1.79 -9.60
C HIS A 33 12.68 0.58 -10.20
N LEU A 34 11.35 0.67 -10.38
CA LEU A 34 10.57 -0.42 -10.95
C LEU A 34 10.68 -0.43 -12.47
N GLU A 35 10.86 -1.63 -13.00
CA GLU A 35 10.70 -1.93 -14.42
C GLU A 35 9.21 -1.79 -14.83
N ALA A 36 8.96 -1.79 -16.14
CA ALA A 36 7.61 -1.56 -16.66
C ALA A 36 6.61 -2.65 -16.24
N ASP A 37 7.07 -3.90 -16.18
CA ASP A 37 6.31 -5.06 -15.71
C ASP A 37 6.03 -5.00 -14.20
N GLU A 38 7.02 -4.68 -13.37
CA GLU A 38 6.85 -4.50 -11.92
C GLU A 38 5.84 -3.37 -11.60
N LYS A 39 5.83 -2.30 -12.40
CA LYS A 39 4.83 -1.21 -12.27
C LYS A 39 3.43 -1.69 -12.63
N GLN A 40 3.32 -2.45 -13.72
CA GLN A 40 2.05 -2.96 -14.20
C GLN A 40 1.43 -3.94 -13.19
N GLU A 41 2.22 -4.87 -12.66
CA GLU A 41 1.79 -5.80 -11.60
C GLU A 41 1.26 -5.05 -10.37
N MET A 42 1.97 -4.02 -9.92
CA MET A 42 1.54 -3.22 -8.78
C MET A 42 0.22 -2.48 -9.04
N LEU A 43 0.05 -1.90 -10.24
CA LEU A 43 -1.19 -1.22 -10.63
C LEU A 43 -2.38 -2.19 -10.69
N GLU A 44 -2.18 -3.38 -11.26
CA GLU A 44 -3.21 -4.42 -11.33
C GLU A 44 -3.64 -4.86 -9.93
N LEU A 45 -2.71 -5.08 -9.00
CA LEU A 45 -3.03 -5.45 -7.62
C LEU A 45 -3.77 -4.33 -6.87
N ILE A 46 -3.41 -3.07 -7.08
CA ILE A 46 -4.15 -1.93 -6.51
C ILE A 46 -5.59 -1.94 -7.03
N GLU A 47 -5.79 -2.28 -8.31
CA GLU A 47 -7.10 -2.26 -8.92
C GLU A 47 -7.97 -3.44 -8.50
N GLN A 48 -7.38 -4.64 -8.42
CA GLN A 48 -8.04 -5.80 -7.81
C GLN A 48 -8.48 -5.48 -6.38
N TYR A 49 -7.63 -4.79 -5.59
CA TYR A 49 -8.00 -4.35 -4.25
C TYR A 49 -9.14 -3.31 -4.28
N ARG A 50 -9.10 -2.33 -5.19
CA ARG A 50 -10.18 -1.34 -5.35
C ARG A 50 -11.52 -2.01 -5.59
N HIS A 51 -11.54 -3.07 -6.38
CA HIS A 51 -12.73 -3.86 -6.69
C HIS A 51 -13.08 -4.92 -5.61
N GLY A 52 -12.28 -5.02 -4.54
CA GLY A 52 -12.50 -5.99 -3.46
C GLY A 52 -12.19 -7.44 -3.82
N GLN A 53 -11.47 -7.67 -4.92
CA GLN A 53 -11.09 -9.00 -5.40
C GLN A 53 -9.94 -9.60 -4.57
N VAL A 54 -9.07 -8.73 -4.05
CA VAL A 54 -8.01 -9.12 -3.13
C VAL A 54 -8.06 -8.28 -1.85
N PRO A 55 -7.64 -8.83 -0.70
CA PRO A 55 -7.54 -8.08 0.54
C PRO A 55 -6.33 -7.11 0.52
N ILE A 56 -6.38 -6.07 1.37
CA ILE A 56 -5.37 -4.99 1.42
C ILE A 56 -3.95 -5.48 1.73
N ASN A 57 -3.81 -6.62 2.41
CA ASN A 57 -2.51 -7.19 2.75
C ASN A 57 -1.72 -7.63 1.51
N ILE A 58 -2.38 -7.97 0.40
CA ILE A 58 -1.70 -8.36 -0.84
C ILE A 58 -0.89 -7.20 -1.43
N PRO A 59 -1.47 -6.03 -1.77
CA PRO A 59 -0.68 -4.90 -2.26
C PRO A 59 0.30 -4.36 -1.21
N ILE A 60 -0.02 -4.40 0.09
CA ILE A 60 0.93 -4.02 1.16
C ILE A 60 2.17 -4.94 1.14
N THR A 61 1.98 -6.25 0.94
CA THR A 61 3.09 -7.22 0.91
C THR A 61 4.05 -6.94 -0.24
N LEU A 62 3.52 -6.61 -1.44
CA LEU A 62 4.34 -6.28 -2.60
C LEU A 62 5.08 -4.95 -2.41
N ILE A 63 4.42 -3.92 -1.86
CA ILE A 63 5.12 -2.67 -1.52
C ILE A 63 6.23 -2.92 -0.51
N ASN A 64 5.98 -3.74 0.51
CA ASN A 64 7.00 -4.12 1.50
C ASN A 64 8.19 -4.84 0.88
N HIS A 65 7.96 -5.66 -0.15
CA HIS A 65 9.05 -6.25 -0.93
C HIS A 65 9.93 -5.17 -1.57
N PHE A 66 9.32 -4.17 -2.24
CA PHE A 66 10.07 -3.07 -2.84
C PHE A 66 10.77 -2.16 -1.82
N VAL A 67 10.14 -1.89 -0.67
CA VAL A 67 10.78 -1.15 0.43
C VAL A 67 12.05 -1.87 0.91
N ARG A 68 12.00 -3.19 1.10
CA ARG A 68 13.17 -3.98 1.51
C ARG A 68 14.27 -4.00 0.44
N LYS A 69 13.89 -4.11 -0.85
CA LYS A 69 14.79 -4.18 -2.01
C LYS A 69 15.53 -2.84 -2.22
N TYR A 70 14.81 -1.72 -2.19
CA TYR A 70 15.34 -0.42 -2.57
C TYR A 70 15.67 0.52 -1.40
N ARG A 71 15.25 0.17 -0.17
CA ARG A 71 15.48 0.92 1.08
C ARG A 71 15.30 2.44 0.95
N PRO A 72 14.15 2.92 0.43
CA PRO A 72 13.93 4.35 0.31
C PRO A 72 13.94 5.01 1.70
N PRO A 73 14.72 6.09 1.91
CA PRO A 73 14.98 6.66 3.24
C PRO A 73 13.74 7.06 4.06
N TYR A 74 12.59 7.27 3.41
CA TYR A 74 11.37 7.80 4.03
C TYR A 74 10.27 6.76 4.32
N LEU A 75 10.41 5.50 3.87
CA LEU A 75 9.34 4.49 4.00
C LEU A 75 9.62 3.41 5.05
N ALA A 76 10.86 3.23 5.49
CA ALA A 76 11.25 2.11 6.35
C ALA A 76 10.57 2.08 7.74
N GLU A 77 9.99 3.21 8.19
CA GLU A 77 9.40 3.36 9.53
C GLU A 77 7.87 3.56 9.51
N GLN A 78 7.20 3.36 8.36
CA GLN A 78 5.80 3.73 8.23
C GLN A 78 4.84 2.68 8.80
N LEU A 79 4.00 3.10 9.75
CA LEU A 79 2.96 2.28 10.39
C LEU A 79 2.02 1.61 9.39
N TYR A 80 1.72 2.25 8.25
CA TYR A 80 0.87 1.71 7.20
C TYR A 80 1.42 0.43 6.54
N LEU A 81 2.74 0.26 6.53
CA LEU A 81 3.41 -0.91 5.98
C LEU A 81 3.50 -2.08 6.98
N HIS A 82 3.13 -1.81 8.23
CA HIS A 82 3.01 -2.80 9.30
C HIS A 82 1.61 -2.68 9.94
N PRO A 83 0.54 -2.91 9.16
CA PRO A 83 -0.83 -2.80 9.68
C PRO A 83 -1.04 -3.76 10.84
N HIS A 84 -1.80 -3.33 11.85
CA HIS A 84 -2.10 -4.18 13.01
C HIS A 84 -2.90 -5.42 12.54
N PRO A 85 -2.78 -6.59 13.20
CA PRO A 85 -3.47 -7.81 12.78
C PRO A 85 -4.99 -7.69 12.62
N MET A 86 -5.63 -6.77 13.35
CA MET A 86 -7.06 -6.51 13.23
C MET A 86 -7.45 -5.78 11.95
N GLU A 87 -6.56 -4.95 11.39
CA GLU A 87 -6.73 -4.26 10.11
C GLU A 87 -6.56 -5.22 8.92
N LEU A 88 -5.80 -6.30 9.12
CA LEU A 88 -5.58 -7.37 8.14
C LEU A 88 -6.81 -8.27 7.93
N HIS A 89 -7.66 -8.42 8.95
CA HIS A 89 -8.82 -9.33 8.92
C HIS A 89 -10.12 -8.69 8.41
N LEU A 90 -10.13 -7.40 8.11
CA LEU A 90 -11.39 -6.67 7.86
C LEU A 90 -12.06 -6.94 6.51
N ARG A 91 -11.51 -7.81 5.66
CA ARG A 91 -12.22 -8.35 4.49
C ARG A 91 -11.80 -9.78 4.13
N THR A 92 -11.94 -10.71 5.07
CA THR A 92 -12.33 -12.07 4.70
C THR A 92 -13.85 -12.13 4.85
N GLY A 93 -14.56 -11.55 3.88
CA GLY A 93 -16.00 -11.35 3.98
C GLY A 93 -16.78 -12.24 3.02
N ARG A 94 -17.31 -13.34 3.57
CA ARG A 94 -18.44 -14.15 3.09
C ARG A 94 -18.23 -15.07 1.88
#